data_AF-A0A7X8BJB9-F1
#
_entry.id   AF-A0A7X8BJB9-F1
#
_cell.length_a   1.000
_cell.length_b   1.000
_cell.length_c   1.000
_cell.angle_alpha   90.00
_cell.angle_beta   90.00
_cell.angle_gamma   90.00
#
_symmetry.space_group_name_H-M   'P 1'
#
loop_
_entity.id
_entity.type
_entity.pdbx_description
1 polymer ?
#
loop_
_entity_poly.entity_id
_entity_poly.type
_entity_poly.pdbx_seq_one_letter_code
_entity_poly.pdbx_strand_id
1 'polypeptide(L)'
;MKKVFLILTIIVLWWVVGCQPEEPELPQPPELIAPLNGEVFTSDPPTFVWRSVDEAAYYKLEIRCLAPYTGLLARLPLKDTVFEMQKNIFDGAPPGDYSWKVASMTVDGVASMGDECSL
;
A
#
# COMPACT_ATOMS: atom_id res chain seq x y z
N MET A 1 45.97 38.82 13.58
CA MET A 1 44.50 38.76 13.35
C MET A 1 44.18 38.62 11.85
N LYS A 2 44.61 37.53 11.19
CA LYS A 2 44.34 37.29 9.75
C LYS A 2 44.18 35.79 9.38
N LYS A 3 44.26 34.88 10.36
CA LYS A 3 44.27 33.41 10.11
C LYS A 3 42.95 32.71 10.46
N VAL A 4 42.01 33.42 11.11
CA VAL A 4 40.71 32.86 11.56
C VAL A 4 39.63 33.00 10.47
N PHE A 5 39.78 33.95 9.55
CA PHE A 5 38.74 34.26 8.54
C PHE A 5 38.70 33.27 7.36
N LEU A 6 39.76 32.47 7.16
CA LEU A 6 39.89 31.56 6.01
C LEU A 6 39.34 30.14 6.30
N ILE A 7 39.12 29.81 7.57
CA ILE A 7 38.61 28.50 8.02
C ILE A 7 37.08 28.51 8.08
N LEU A 8 36.46 29.65 8.44
CA LEU A 8 35.00 29.80 8.50
C LEU A 8 34.34 29.70 7.11
N THR A 9 35.02 30.09 6.04
CA THR A 9 34.49 30.00 4.67
C THR A 9 34.55 28.58 4.10
N ILE A 10 35.51 27.75 4.52
CA ILE A 10 35.66 26.36 4.05
C ILE A 10 34.60 25.46 4.70
N ILE A 11 34.24 25.70 5.96
CA ILE A 11 33.17 24.95 6.65
C ILE A 11 31.80 25.21 6.00
N VAL A 12 31.56 26.43 5.49
CA VAL A 12 30.33 26.78 4.75
C VAL A 12 30.36 26.18 3.32
N LEU A 13 31.53 26.11 2.67
CA LEU A 13 31.68 25.48 1.35
C LEU A 13 31.73 23.94 1.38
N TRP A 14 31.99 23.33 2.54
CA TRP A 14 31.80 21.89 2.79
C TRP A 14 30.41 21.55 3.34
N TRP A 15 29.67 22.54 3.82
CA TRP A 15 28.25 22.39 4.19
C TRP A 15 27.31 22.31 2.97
N VAL A 16 27.69 22.91 1.84
CA VAL A 16 26.84 22.98 0.64
C VAL A 16 27.14 21.85 -0.36
N VAL A 17 28.11 20.98 -0.09
CA VAL A 17 28.14 19.65 -0.72
C VAL A 17 27.32 18.69 0.17
N GLY A 18 26.09 19.09 0.45
CA GLY A 18 25.08 18.18 0.94
C GLY A 18 24.80 17.20 -0.19
N CYS A 19 25.40 16.02 -0.12
CA CYS A 19 24.77 14.84 -0.68
C CYS A 19 23.51 14.63 0.17
N GLN A 20 22.46 15.44 -0.08
CA GLN A 20 21.16 15.20 0.51
C GLN A 20 20.64 13.95 -0.20
N PRO A 21 20.53 12.79 0.48
CA PRO A 21 19.87 11.66 -0.13
C PRO A 21 18.47 12.14 -0.52
N GLU A 22 18.11 12.03 -1.79
CA GLU A 22 16.71 12.06 -2.19
C GLU A 22 16.05 10.96 -1.36
N GLU A 23 15.31 11.35 -0.33
CA GLU A 23 14.53 10.41 0.45
C GLU A 23 13.51 9.82 -0.53
N PRO A 24 13.54 8.50 -0.78
CA PRO A 24 12.72 7.90 -1.81
C PRO A 24 11.26 8.19 -1.50
N GLU A 25 10.59 8.92 -2.39
CA GLU A 25 9.17 9.22 -2.24
C GLU A 25 8.39 7.90 -2.21
N LEU A 26 7.70 7.66 -1.09
CA LEU A 26 6.90 6.45 -0.94
C LEU A 26 5.63 6.58 -1.78
N PRO A 27 5.22 5.51 -2.47
CA PRO A 27 4.02 5.54 -3.29
C PRO A 27 2.82 5.78 -2.38
N GLN A 28 1.86 6.60 -2.82
CA GLN A 28 0.65 6.83 -2.02
C GLN A 28 -0.23 5.57 -1.97
N PRO A 29 -1.10 5.42 -0.95
CA PRO A 29 -2.06 4.34 -0.94
C PRO A 29 -3.01 4.43 -2.14
N PRO A 30 -3.40 3.30 -2.75
CA PRO A 30 -4.31 3.33 -3.88
C PRO A 30 -5.75 3.62 -3.40
N GLU A 31 -6.51 4.35 -4.22
CA GLU A 31 -7.94 4.56 -3.99
C GLU A 31 -8.71 3.27 -4.28
N LEU A 32 -9.48 2.78 -3.31
CA LEU A 32 -10.30 1.57 -3.48
C LEU A 32 -11.58 1.90 -4.24
N ILE A 33 -11.90 1.12 -5.28
CA ILE A 33 -13.05 1.36 -6.18
C ILE A 33 -14.16 0.35 -5.92
N ALA A 34 -13.83 -0.93 -5.82
CA ALA A 34 -14.79 -2.02 -5.58
C ALA A 34 -14.12 -3.21 -4.86
N PRO A 35 -14.83 -4.00 -4.05
CA PRO A 35 -16.22 -3.79 -3.61
C PRO A 35 -16.42 -2.53 -2.78
N LEU A 36 -17.64 -1.97 -2.84
CA LEU A 36 -18.02 -0.82 -2.03
C LEU A 36 -18.35 -1.22 -0.59
N ASN A 37 -18.46 -0.21 0.28
CA ASN A 37 -18.84 -0.44 1.66
C ASN A 37 -20.23 -1.08 1.82
N GLY A 38 -20.30 -2.20 2.54
CA GLY A 38 -21.53 -2.94 2.83
C GLY A 38 -22.08 -3.76 1.65
N GLU A 39 -21.31 -3.95 0.58
CA GLU A 39 -21.73 -4.75 -0.57
C GLU A 39 -21.82 -6.24 -0.20
N VAL A 40 -22.91 -6.89 -0.63
CA VAL A 40 -23.24 -8.28 -0.25
C VAL A 40 -23.13 -9.21 -1.45
N PHE A 41 -22.40 -10.30 -1.27
CA PHE A 41 -22.15 -11.32 -2.29
C PHE A 41 -22.74 -12.66 -1.86
N THR A 42 -23.66 -13.23 -2.66
CA THR A 42 -24.37 -14.48 -2.31
C THR A 42 -24.07 -15.66 -3.23
N SER A 43 -23.77 -15.38 -4.50
CA SER A 43 -23.59 -16.41 -5.54
C SER A 43 -22.26 -16.29 -6.28
N ASP A 44 -21.81 -15.05 -6.48
CA ASP A 44 -20.67 -14.72 -7.31
C ASP A 44 -19.56 -14.11 -6.47
N PRO A 45 -18.30 -14.52 -6.69
CA PRO A 45 -17.17 -13.96 -5.97
C PRO A 45 -16.97 -12.47 -6.28
N PRO A 46 -16.53 -11.66 -5.30
CA PRO A 46 -16.23 -10.26 -5.53
C PRO A 46 -15.04 -10.08 -6.48
N THR A 47 -15.11 -9.00 -7.27
CA THR A 47 -13.97 -8.47 -8.02
C THR A 47 -13.43 -7.24 -7.30
N PHE A 48 -12.17 -7.29 -6.90
CA PHE A 48 -11.49 -6.20 -6.22
C PHE A 48 -10.82 -5.30 -7.24
N VAL A 49 -11.08 -4.00 -7.14
CA VAL A 49 -10.60 -2.97 -8.06
C VAL A 49 -10.11 -1.78 -7.27
N TRP A 50 -8.91 -1.29 -7.58
CA TRP A 50 -8.34 -0.07 -7.01
C TRP A 50 -7.69 0.78 -8.10
N ARG A 51 -7.46 2.07 -7.83
CA ARG A 51 -6.79 2.97 -8.78
C ARG A 51 -5.28 2.68 -8.82
N SER A 52 -4.69 2.76 -10.01
CA SER A 52 -3.23 2.72 -10.18
C SER A 52 -2.55 3.91 -9.50
N VAL A 53 -1.38 3.68 -8.94
CA VAL A 53 -0.48 4.67 -8.37
C VAL A 53 0.81 4.64 -9.18
N ASP A 54 1.23 5.79 -9.71
CA ASP A 54 2.33 5.88 -10.68
C ASP A 54 3.67 5.43 -10.08
N GLU A 55 3.88 5.70 -8.80
CA GLU A 55 5.10 5.33 -8.06
C GLU A 55 5.07 3.87 -7.57
N ALA A 56 3.94 3.16 -7.73
CA ALA A 56 3.80 1.78 -7.27
C ALA A 56 4.41 0.81 -8.28
N ALA A 57 5.42 0.05 -7.82
CA ALA A 57 5.96 -1.05 -8.60
C ALA A 57 5.04 -2.28 -8.59
N TYR A 58 4.30 -2.50 -7.51
CA TYR A 58 3.28 -3.53 -7.37
C TYR A 58 2.35 -3.21 -6.20
N TYR A 59 1.33 -4.03 -6.00
CA TYR A 59 0.35 -3.89 -4.94
C TYR A 59 0.37 -5.11 -4.02
N LYS A 60 -0.02 -4.91 -2.77
CA LYS A 60 -0.28 -5.98 -1.82
C LYS A 60 -1.72 -5.92 -1.38
N LEU A 61 -2.52 -6.87 -1.89
CA LEU A 61 -3.91 -7.06 -1.47
C LEU A 61 -3.96 -7.95 -0.24
N GLU A 62 -4.77 -7.56 0.73
CA GLU A 62 -5.07 -8.33 1.93
C GLU A 62 -6.57 -8.38 2.17
N ILE A 63 -7.12 -9.58 2.34
CA ILE A 63 -8.54 -9.83 2.62
C ILE A 63 -8.63 -10.58 3.94
N ARG A 64 -9.48 -10.10 4.84
CA ARG A 64 -9.66 -10.63 6.19
C ARG A 64 -11.11 -10.91 6.50
N CYS A 65 -11.33 -12.00 7.21
CA CYS A 65 -12.60 -12.30 7.84
C CYS A 65 -12.72 -11.45 9.13
N LEU A 66 -13.89 -10.84 9.36
CA LEU A 66 -14.23 -10.11 10.59
C LEU A 66 -15.06 -11.01 11.52
N ALA A 67 -15.52 -10.46 12.64
CA ALA A 67 -16.29 -11.22 13.63
C ALA A 67 -17.51 -11.93 12.99
N PRO A 68 -17.84 -13.17 13.40
CA PRO A 68 -17.25 -13.93 14.51
C PRO A 68 -16.00 -14.73 14.13
N TYR A 69 -15.65 -14.82 12.84
CA TYR A 69 -14.52 -15.59 12.35
C TYR A 69 -13.37 -14.65 12.01
N THR A 70 -12.54 -14.26 12.98
CA THR A 70 -11.41 -13.36 12.68
C THR A 70 -10.24 -14.12 12.04
N GLY A 71 -9.75 -13.66 10.89
CA GLY A 71 -8.71 -14.38 10.16
C GLY A 71 -8.18 -13.69 8.91
N LEU A 72 -7.07 -14.19 8.38
CA LEU A 72 -6.56 -13.80 7.06
C LEU A 72 -7.11 -14.78 6.02
N LEU A 73 -7.90 -14.28 5.07
CA LEU A 73 -8.41 -15.09 3.97
C LEU A 73 -7.39 -15.15 2.82
N ALA A 74 -6.85 -13.99 2.43
CA ALA A 74 -5.88 -13.90 1.35
C ALA A 74 -4.88 -12.77 1.57
N ARG A 75 -3.64 -12.99 1.13
CA ARG A 75 -2.61 -11.95 1.02
C ARG A 75 -1.75 -12.21 -0.20
N LEU A 76 -1.81 -11.32 -1.19
CA LEU A 76 -1.24 -11.56 -2.51
C LEU A 76 -0.47 -10.33 -3.01
N PRO A 77 0.74 -10.51 -3.58
CA PRO A 77 1.38 -9.49 -4.38
C PRO A 77 0.78 -9.49 -5.80
N LEU A 78 0.41 -8.33 -6.31
CA LEU A 78 -0.27 -8.16 -7.60
C LEU A 78 0.37 -7.04 -8.41
N LYS A 79 0.54 -7.24 -9.72
CA LYS A 79 0.99 -6.19 -10.65
C LYS A 79 -0.16 -5.43 -11.28
N ASP A 80 -1.31 -6.10 -11.39
CA ASP A 80 -2.54 -5.51 -11.88
C ASP A 80 -3.25 -4.70 -10.78
N THR A 81 -4.30 -3.99 -11.19
CA THR A 81 -5.21 -3.20 -10.34
C THR A 81 -6.58 -3.83 -10.18
N VAL A 82 -6.76 -5.02 -10.77
CA VAL A 82 -7.97 -5.83 -10.70
C VAL A 82 -7.61 -7.22 -10.19
N PHE A 83 -8.41 -7.73 -9.26
CA PHE A 83 -8.31 -9.10 -8.76
C PHE A 83 -9.68 -9.75 -8.67
N GLU A 84 -9.91 -10.75 -9.51
CA GLU A 84 -11.09 -11.59 -9.46
C GLU A 84 -10.89 -12.71 -8.44
N MET A 85 -11.69 -12.72 -7.37
CA MET A 85 -11.61 -13.79 -6.39
C MET A 85 -12.01 -15.12 -7.02
N GLN A 86 -11.19 -16.15 -6.82
CA GLN A 86 -11.50 -17.47 -7.32
C GLN A 86 -12.70 -18.09 -6.59
N LYS A 87 -13.59 -18.75 -7.33
CA LYS A 87 -14.82 -19.32 -6.79
C LYS A 87 -14.58 -20.32 -5.64
N ASN A 88 -13.51 -21.12 -5.69
CA ASN A 88 -13.18 -22.05 -4.61
C ASN A 88 -12.77 -21.37 -3.30
N ILE A 89 -12.17 -20.17 -3.37
CA ILE A 89 -11.86 -19.37 -2.19
C ILE A 89 -13.15 -18.79 -1.61
N PHE A 90 -14.02 -18.25 -2.48
CA PHE A 90 -15.32 -17.71 -2.08
C PHE A 90 -16.24 -18.76 -1.45
N ASP A 91 -16.41 -19.91 -2.11
CA ASP A 91 -17.24 -21.02 -1.61
C ASP A 91 -16.69 -21.62 -0.30
N GLY A 92 -15.39 -21.49 -0.05
CA GLY A 92 -14.72 -21.97 1.16
C GLY A 92 -14.66 -20.93 2.29
N ALA A 93 -15.02 -19.68 2.02
CA ALA A 93 -14.99 -18.61 3.00
C ALA A 93 -16.19 -18.73 3.96
N PRO A 94 -16.00 -18.59 5.28
CA PRO A 94 -17.12 -18.62 6.23
C PRO A 94 -18.11 -17.47 5.97
N PRO A 95 -19.41 -17.64 6.23
CA PRO A 95 -20.35 -16.53 6.13
C PRO A 95 -20.01 -15.46 7.18
N GLY A 96 -20.08 -14.19 6.80
CA GLY A 96 -19.84 -13.06 7.69
C GLY A 96 -19.31 -11.83 6.97
N ASP A 97 -18.86 -10.87 7.76
CA ASP A 97 -18.29 -9.62 7.27
C ASP A 97 -16.80 -9.79 6.97
N TYR A 98 -16.31 -9.05 5.99
CA TYR A 98 -14.94 -9.12 5.49
C TYR A 98 -14.37 -7.73 5.33
N SER A 99 -13.09 -7.52 5.63
CA SER A 99 -12.38 -6.31 5.25
C SER A 99 -11.33 -6.61 4.19
N TRP A 100 -11.04 -5.61 3.37
CA TRP A 100 -9.95 -5.69 2.40
C TRP A 100 -9.18 -4.38 2.37
N LYS A 101 -7.89 -4.49 2.06
CA LYS A 101 -7.02 -3.33 1.88
C LYS A 101 -5.97 -3.62 0.83
N VAL A 102 -5.48 -2.56 0.21
CA VAL A 102 -4.40 -2.61 -0.76
C VAL A 102 -3.34 -1.61 -0.35
N ALA A 103 -2.08 -2.05 -0.37
CA ALA A 103 -0.92 -1.18 -0.21
C ALA A 103 -0.17 -1.07 -1.54
N SER A 104 0.23 0.15 -1.89
CA SER A 104 1.18 0.41 -2.98
C SER A 104 2.59 0.12 -2.51
N MET A 105 3.37 -0.59 -3.31
CA MET A 105 4.69 -1.09 -2.93
C MET A 105 5.77 -0.62 -3.92
N THR A 106 6.92 -0.18 -3.42
CA THR A 106 8.11 0.06 -4.24
C THR A 106 8.81 -1.24 -4.61
N VAL A 107 9.76 -1.20 -5.56
CA VAL A 107 10.59 -2.36 -5.93
C VAL A 107 11.34 -2.96 -4.74
N ASP A 108 11.72 -2.12 -3.77
CA ASP A 108 12.43 -2.53 -2.55
C ASP A 108 11.49 -3.06 -1.47
N GLY A 109 10.17 -3.11 -1.75
CA GLY A 109 9.16 -3.63 -0.85
C GLY A 109 8.74 -2.67 0.27
N VAL A 110 9.09 -1.39 0.16
CA VAL A 110 8.59 -0.36 1.08
C VAL A 110 7.18 0.03 0.66
N ALA A 111 6.28 0.16 1.64
CA ALA A 111 4.86 0.39 1.43
C ALA A 111 4.41 1.70 2.08
N SER A 112 3.44 2.37 1.49
CA SER A 112 2.51 3.19 2.28
C SER A 112 1.19 2.40 2.42
N MET A 113 0.60 2.46 3.61
CA MET A 113 -0.59 1.68 3.93
C MET A 113 -1.77 2.66 4.01
N GLY A 114 -2.80 2.44 3.20
CA GLY A 114 -4.01 3.27 3.23
C GLY A 114 -4.82 3.04 4.50
N ASP A 115 -5.40 4.12 5.01
CA ASP A 115 -6.26 4.09 6.19
C ASP A 115 -7.47 3.18 5.99
N GLU A 116 -7.83 2.50 7.07
CA GLU A 116 -8.78 1.41 7.17
C GLU A 116 -10.23 1.88 6.86
N CYS A 117 -10.81 1.45 5.74
CA CYS A 117 -12.27 1.48 5.57
C CYS A 117 -12.86 0.15 6.07
N SER A 118 -13.60 0.22 7.18
CA SER A 118 -14.37 -0.90 7.71
C SER A 118 -15.57 -1.18 6.81
N LEU A 119 -15.68 -2.43 6.34
CA LEU A 119 -16.92 -2.99 5.79
C LEU A 119 -17.81 -3.52 6.91
#